data_AF-A0A167TFY8-F1
#
_entry.id   AF-A0A167TFY8-F1
#
_cell.length_a   1.000
_cell.length_b   1.000
_cell.length_c   1.000
_cell.angle_alpha   90.00
_cell.angle_beta   90.00
_cell.angle_gamma   90.00
#
_symmetry.space_group_name_H-M   'P 1'
#
loop_
_entity.id
_entity.type
_entity.pdbx_description
1 polymer ?
#
loop_
_entity_poly.entity_id
_entity_poly.type
_entity_poly.pdbx_seq_one_letter_code
_entity_poly.pdbx_strand_id
1 'polypeptide(L)'
;MANYDTYSSPDINTAYSSQFFHDLTFLQAMGINCPAIAPPRSVNYWIFTNEAPASADTVLVLPSDTVLHITDLQPLIEEAREMFIMGKRAVHISIMIAGKKFDNLYHFSKLHLMKLINHNCEAFSSAIELWSHTTNYLGLSDDVMEAFENQNIKASIAGFHGTKFPLWKLASLLDEEWIAEDVLDAMAELLYFR
;
A
#
# COMPACT_ATOMS: atom_id res chain seq x y z
N MET A 1 -19.04 -7.33 24.75
CA MET A 1 -17.62 -7.65 24.52
C MET A 1 -17.21 -6.94 23.23
N ALA A 2 -16.14 -6.13 23.24
CA ALA A 2 -15.67 -5.49 22.02
C ALA A 2 -15.18 -6.58 21.04
N ASN A 3 -15.55 -6.46 19.76
CA ASN A 3 -15.06 -7.35 18.70
C ASN A 3 -13.63 -6.93 18.32
N TYR A 4 -12.71 -7.89 18.16
CA TYR A 4 -11.35 -7.63 17.69
C TYR A 4 -11.37 -6.84 16.39
N ASP A 5 -12.19 -7.26 15.42
CA ASP A 5 -12.20 -6.62 14.10
C ASP A 5 -12.62 -5.15 14.20
N THR A 6 -13.58 -4.81 15.06
CA THR A 6 -13.97 -3.41 15.30
C THR A 6 -12.89 -2.62 16.03
N TYR A 7 -12.18 -3.26 16.96
CA TYR A 7 -11.12 -2.61 17.74
C TYR A 7 -9.85 -2.38 16.92
N SER A 8 -9.48 -3.33 16.06
CA SER A 8 -8.26 -3.28 15.26
C SER A 8 -8.49 -2.61 13.89
N SER A 9 -9.73 -2.37 13.47
CA SER A 9 -9.97 -1.66 12.21
C SER A 9 -9.58 -0.19 12.33
N PRO A 10 -8.73 0.33 11.41
CA PRO A 10 -8.49 1.77 11.31
C PRO A 10 -9.77 2.53 10.97
N ASP A 11 -9.87 3.79 11.41
CA ASP A 11 -10.98 4.65 11.00
C ASP A 11 -10.92 4.90 9.48
N ILE A 12 -12.10 4.95 8.84
CA ILE A 12 -12.23 5.05 7.39
C ILE A 12 -11.57 6.33 6.83
N ASN A 13 -11.57 7.42 7.58
CA ASN A 13 -10.99 8.71 7.20
C ASN A 13 -9.50 8.83 7.59
N THR A 14 -8.91 7.79 8.18
CA THR A 14 -7.49 7.79 8.53
C THR A 14 -6.64 7.70 7.27
N ALA A 15 -5.52 8.43 7.24
CA ALA A 15 -4.52 8.29 6.18
C ALA A 15 -4.07 6.82 6.05
N TYR A 16 -3.91 6.35 4.82
CA TYR A 16 -3.56 4.95 4.52
C TYR A 16 -4.62 3.90 4.93
N SER A 17 -5.85 4.31 5.24
CA SER A 17 -6.97 3.38 5.38
C SER A 17 -7.31 2.70 4.05
N SER A 18 -8.17 1.68 4.10
CA SER A 18 -8.65 1.04 2.87
C SER A 18 -9.40 2.01 1.96
N GLN A 19 -10.18 2.93 2.53
CA GLN A 19 -10.90 3.95 1.77
C GLN A 19 -9.94 4.96 1.15
N PHE A 20 -8.93 5.40 1.90
CA PHE A 20 -7.87 6.26 1.39
C PHE A 20 -7.22 5.66 0.13
N PHE A 21 -6.81 4.39 0.17
CA PHE A 21 -6.23 3.71 -1.00
C PHE A 21 -7.25 3.34 -2.09
N HIS A 22 -8.54 3.36 -1.77
CA HIS A 22 -9.60 3.12 -2.75
C HIS A 22 -9.92 4.38 -3.53
N ASP A 23 -9.83 5.57 -2.92
CA ASP A 23 -10.21 6.84 -3.54
C ASP A 23 -9.00 7.62 -4.12
N LEU A 24 -7.78 7.15 -3.85
CA LEU A 24 -6.55 7.79 -4.27
C LEU A 24 -6.47 8.03 -5.78
N THR A 25 -6.34 9.31 -6.17
CA THR A 25 -6.14 9.72 -7.56
C THR A 25 -4.67 9.90 -7.92
N PHE A 26 -4.35 10.03 -9.21
CA PHE A 26 -2.99 10.35 -9.68
C PHE A 26 -2.50 11.68 -9.11
N LEU A 27 -3.34 12.73 -9.12
CA LEU A 27 -3.02 14.04 -8.55
C LEU A 27 -2.68 13.93 -7.05
N GLN A 28 -3.46 13.16 -6.29
CA GLN A 28 -3.21 12.96 -4.87
C GLN A 28 -1.95 12.13 -4.61
N ALA A 29 -1.68 11.11 -5.42
CA ALA A 29 -0.49 10.29 -5.29
C ALA A 29 0.80 11.12 -5.42
N MET A 30 0.81 12.14 -6.28
CA MET A 30 1.97 13.04 -6.40
C MET A 30 2.23 13.90 -5.16
N GLY A 31 1.19 14.20 -4.37
CA GLY A 31 1.30 15.06 -3.18
C GLY A 31 1.58 14.31 -1.87
N ILE A 32 1.59 12.97 -1.91
CA ILE A 32 1.68 12.14 -0.70
C ILE A 32 3.00 11.36 -0.74
N ASN A 33 3.69 11.31 0.39
CA ASN A 33 4.89 10.49 0.54
C ASN A 33 4.51 9.15 1.17
N CYS A 34 4.72 8.05 0.45
CA CYS A 34 4.61 6.73 1.05
C CYS A 34 5.70 6.57 2.13
N PRO A 35 5.35 6.16 3.37
CA PRO A 35 6.33 5.96 4.41
C PRO A 35 7.37 4.91 4.02
N ALA A 36 8.62 5.09 4.46
CA ALA A 36 9.68 4.12 4.20
C ALA A 36 9.36 2.77 4.87
N ILE A 37 9.48 1.69 4.12
CA ILE A 37 9.30 0.33 4.65
C ILE A 37 10.66 -0.18 5.15
N ALA A 38 10.70 -0.66 6.39
CA ALA A 38 11.89 -1.26 6.98
C ALA A 38 12.33 -2.51 6.18
N PRO A 39 13.61 -2.86 6.19
CA PRO A 39 14.07 -4.13 5.62
C PRO A 39 13.33 -5.33 6.25
N PRO A 40 13.18 -6.46 5.53
CA PRO A 40 12.65 -7.68 6.12
C PRO A 40 13.53 -8.14 7.30
N ARG A 41 12.90 -8.78 8.30
CA ARG A 41 13.57 -9.26 9.53
C ARG A 41 14.19 -8.14 10.37
N SER A 42 13.57 -6.97 10.37
CA SER A 42 13.97 -5.85 11.23
C SER A 42 13.41 -5.98 12.65
N VAL A 43 12.33 -6.74 12.84
CA VAL A 43 11.76 -6.98 14.18
C VAL A 43 12.59 -8.02 14.94
N ASN A 44 13.08 -7.65 16.12
CA ASN A 44 13.83 -8.55 17.01
C ASN A 44 12.91 -9.36 17.92
N TYR A 45 11.97 -8.68 18.58
CA TYR A 45 10.99 -9.29 19.48
C TYR A 45 9.77 -8.39 19.63
N TRP A 46 8.65 -8.96 20.08
CA TRP A 46 7.44 -8.23 20.42
C TRP A 46 6.80 -8.77 21.71
N ILE A 47 6.09 -7.91 22.42
CA ILE A 47 5.37 -8.25 23.66
C ILE A 47 4.01 -7.58 23.66
N PHE A 48 2.94 -8.36 23.79
CA PHE A 48 1.59 -7.82 23.87
C PHE A 48 1.25 -7.32 25.29
N THR A 49 0.68 -6.12 25.36
CA THR A 49 0.37 -5.44 26.62
C THR A 49 -1.11 -5.12 26.75
N ASN A 50 -1.54 -4.92 28.00
CA ASN A 50 -2.91 -4.52 28.33
C ASN A 50 -3.05 -2.98 28.30
N GLU A 51 -1.96 -2.27 28.05
CA GLU A 51 -1.95 -0.82 27.93
C GLU A 51 -2.83 -0.43 26.73
N ALA A 52 -3.78 0.48 26.97
CA ALA A 52 -4.61 1.04 25.93
C ALA A 52 -3.90 2.29 25.38
N PRO A 53 -3.23 2.20 24.22
CA PRO A 53 -2.57 3.34 23.61
C PRO A 53 -3.60 4.42 23.28
N ALA A 54 -3.37 5.64 23.75
CA ALA A 54 -4.27 6.78 23.56
C ALA A 54 -3.63 7.90 22.71
N SER A 55 -2.39 7.74 22.28
CA SER A 55 -1.63 8.77 21.60
C SER A 55 -1.62 8.56 20.09
N ALA A 56 -1.50 9.66 19.32
CA ALA A 56 -1.57 9.60 17.86
C ALA A 56 -0.44 8.73 17.25
N ASP A 57 0.76 8.78 17.82
CA ASP A 57 1.95 8.01 17.43
C ASP A 57 1.80 6.49 17.65
N THR A 58 0.87 6.06 18.50
CA THR A 58 0.63 4.63 18.76
C THR A 58 -0.51 4.06 17.89
N VAL A 59 -1.41 4.92 17.39
CA VAL A 59 -2.63 4.53 16.64
C VAL A 59 -2.54 4.83 15.14
N LEU A 60 -1.89 5.93 14.76
CA LEU A 60 -1.78 6.42 13.38
C LEU A 60 -0.38 6.18 12.81
N VAL A 61 -0.27 6.08 11.48
CA VAL A 61 1.02 6.10 10.78
C VAL A 61 1.34 7.55 10.40
N LEU A 62 2.40 8.09 10.99
CA LEU A 62 2.87 9.45 10.72
C LEU A 62 3.83 9.48 9.51
N PRO A 63 3.98 10.61 8.80
CA PRO A 63 4.88 10.70 7.65
C PRO A 63 6.35 10.38 7.95
N SER A 64 6.78 10.57 9.21
CA SER A 64 8.13 10.26 9.68
C SER A 64 8.31 8.82 10.15
N ASP A 65 7.23 8.03 10.20
CA ASP A 65 7.31 6.65 10.68
C ASP A 65 7.98 5.76 9.64
N THR A 66 8.79 4.83 10.13
CA THR A 66 9.19 3.66 9.35
C THR A 66 8.15 2.57 9.53
N VAL A 67 7.58 2.10 8.43
CA VAL A 67 6.59 1.02 8.40
C VAL A 67 7.31 -0.33 8.45
N LEU A 68 6.81 -1.27 9.25
CA LEU A 68 7.36 -2.62 9.31
C LEU A 68 7.15 -3.38 7.99
N HIS A 69 8.10 -4.24 7.62
CA HIS A 69 7.96 -5.09 6.45
C HIS A 69 6.84 -6.13 6.65
N ILE A 70 6.16 -6.54 5.57
CA ILE A 70 5.04 -7.50 5.63
C ILE A 70 5.42 -8.84 6.27
N THR A 71 6.64 -9.31 6.04
CA THR A 71 7.15 -10.57 6.64
C THR A 71 7.21 -10.52 8.15
N ASP A 72 7.44 -9.33 8.71
CA ASP A 72 7.54 -9.13 10.14
C ASP A 72 6.16 -8.82 10.72
N LEU A 73 5.31 -8.08 9.99
CA LEU A 73 3.95 -7.75 10.40
C LEU A 73 3.02 -8.96 10.47
N GLN A 74 3.13 -9.87 9.51
CA GLN A 74 2.22 -11.01 9.39
C GLN A 74 2.08 -11.83 10.69
N PRO A 75 3.18 -12.32 11.32
CA PRO A 75 3.05 -13.09 12.56
C PRO A 75 2.42 -12.28 13.70
N LEU A 76 2.71 -10.97 13.79
CA LEU A 76 2.10 -10.11 14.81
C LEU A 76 0.59 -9.95 14.62
N ILE A 77 0.12 -9.81 13.38
CA ILE A 77 -1.30 -9.66 13.07
C ILE A 77 -2.05 -10.98 13.31
N GLU A 78 -1.42 -12.11 12.99
CA GLU A 78 -1.99 -13.45 13.24
C GLU A 78 -2.16 -13.70 14.74
N GLU A 79 -1.15 -13.38 15.56
CA GLU A 79 -1.19 -13.56 17.02
C GLU A 79 -2.10 -12.53 17.73
N ALA A 80 -2.27 -11.32 17.16
CA ALA A 80 -3.00 -10.21 17.80
C ALA A 80 -4.45 -10.54 18.16
N ARG A 81 -5.14 -11.37 17.36
CA ARG A 81 -6.53 -11.76 17.62
C ARG A 81 -6.65 -12.60 18.90
N GLU A 82 -5.78 -13.59 19.06
CA GLU A 82 -5.75 -14.44 20.25
C GLU A 82 -5.39 -13.62 21.48
N MET A 83 -4.37 -12.76 21.37
CA MET A 83 -3.94 -11.90 22.46
C MET A 83 -5.02 -10.88 22.86
N PHE A 84 -5.83 -10.39 21.92
CA PHE A 84 -6.97 -9.54 22.23
C PHE A 84 -8.01 -10.24 23.11
N ILE A 85 -8.30 -11.52 22.83
CA ILE A 85 -9.18 -12.38 23.64
C ILE A 85 -8.62 -12.53 25.06
N MET A 86 -7.29 -12.62 25.19
CA MET A 86 -6.59 -12.65 26.48
C MET A 86 -6.52 -11.27 27.18
N GLY A 87 -7.18 -10.24 26.65
CA GLY A 87 -7.24 -8.90 27.25
C GLY A 87 -6.13 -7.95 26.83
N LYS A 88 -5.28 -8.33 25.86
CA LYS A 88 -4.25 -7.44 25.30
C LYS A 88 -4.87 -6.40 24.38
N ARG A 89 -4.24 -5.24 24.30
CA ARG A 89 -4.76 -4.04 23.63
C ARG A 89 -3.75 -3.37 22.71
N ALA A 90 -2.47 -3.70 22.88
CA ALA A 90 -1.38 -3.19 22.06
C ALA A 90 -0.19 -4.17 22.07
N VAL A 91 0.83 -3.83 21.28
CA VAL A 91 2.09 -4.58 21.20
C VAL A 91 3.27 -3.63 21.29
N HIS A 92 4.23 -3.92 22.18
CA HIS A 92 5.55 -3.31 22.11
C HIS A 92 6.40 -4.09 21.12
N ILE A 93 7.00 -3.39 20.17
CA ILE A 93 7.87 -3.99 19.16
C ILE A 93 9.26 -3.38 19.30
N SER A 94 10.25 -4.25 19.34
CA SER A 94 11.65 -3.89 19.25
C SER A 94 12.17 -4.11 17.85
N ILE A 95 12.68 -3.06 17.23
CA ILE A 95 13.09 -3.03 15.82
C ILE A 95 14.58 -2.64 15.76
N MET A 96 15.33 -3.26 14.86
CA MET A 96 16.71 -2.90 14.54
C MET A 96 16.84 -2.49 13.08
N ILE A 97 17.15 -1.22 12.84
CA ILE A 97 17.32 -0.66 11.49
C ILE A 97 18.69 0.00 11.44
N ALA A 98 19.53 -0.41 10.49
CA ALA A 98 20.89 0.11 10.31
C ALA A 98 21.71 0.15 11.63
N GLY A 99 21.58 -0.90 12.46
CA GLY A 99 22.28 -1.03 13.74
C GLY A 99 21.72 -0.18 14.89
N LYS A 100 20.66 0.61 14.67
CA LYS A 100 19.96 1.38 15.71
C LYS A 100 18.74 0.62 16.19
N LYS A 101 18.57 0.57 17.52
CA LYS A 101 17.42 -0.05 18.19
C LYS A 101 16.32 0.99 18.39
N PHE A 102 15.08 0.61 18.06
CA PHE A 102 13.87 1.39 18.29
C PHE A 102 12.88 0.51 19.04
N ASP A 103 12.29 1.03 20.12
CA ASP A 103 11.28 0.34 20.89
C ASP A 103 10.00 1.17 20.86
N ASN A 104 8.96 0.68 20.20
CA ASN A 104 7.72 1.41 19.96
C ASN A 104 6.51 0.62 20.45
N LEU A 105 5.50 1.33 20.93
CA LEU A 105 4.20 0.77 21.26
C LEU A 105 3.24 0.99 20.10
N TYR A 106 2.58 -0.06 19.61
CA TYR A 106 1.60 0.05 18.55
C TYR A 106 0.26 -0.54 18.96
N HIS A 107 -0.79 0.22 18.66
CA HIS A 107 -2.16 -0.27 18.64
C HIS A 107 -2.36 -1.24 17.46
N PHE A 108 -3.32 -2.16 17.59
CA PHE A 108 -3.61 -3.12 16.52
C PHE A 108 -4.07 -2.45 15.21
N SER A 109 -4.76 -1.30 15.29
CA SER A 109 -5.10 -0.52 14.10
C SER A 109 -3.89 -0.01 13.34
N LYS A 110 -2.82 0.39 14.04
CA LYS A 110 -1.58 0.83 13.40
C LYS A 110 -0.92 -0.32 12.63
N LEU A 111 -0.95 -1.54 13.16
CA LEU A 111 -0.45 -2.73 12.45
C LEU A 111 -1.25 -2.97 11.15
N HIS A 112 -2.57 -2.79 11.19
CA HIS A 112 -3.40 -2.91 9.99
C HIS A 112 -3.13 -1.80 8.96
N LEU A 113 -2.92 -0.56 9.39
CA LEU A 113 -2.48 0.52 8.50
C LEU A 113 -1.13 0.18 7.83
N MET A 114 -0.16 -0.29 8.62
CA MET A 114 1.13 -0.72 8.10
C MET A 114 1.00 -1.85 7.08
N LYS A 115 0.11 -2.82 7.31
CA LYS A 115 -0.22 -3.88 6.35
C LYS A 115 -0.81 -3.30 5.05
N LEU A 116 -1.76 -2.36 5.16
CA LEU A 116 -2.35 -1.70 3.99
C LEU A 116 -1.28 -0.94 3.20
N ILE A 117 -0.36 -0.26 3.85
CA ILE A 117 0.76 0.42 3.20
C ILE A 117 1.63 -0.57 2.43
N ASN A 118 2.05 -1.68 3.06
CA ASN A 118 2.85 -2.71 2.39
C ASN A 118 2.16 -3.25 1.11
N HIS A 119 0.84 -3.43 1.14
CA HIS A 119 0.10 -3.95 -0.02
C HIS A 119 -0.13 -2.92 -1.14
N ASN A 120 -0.03 -1.63 -0.85
CA ASN A 120 -0.38 -0.57 -1.80
C ASN A 120 0.81 0.30 -2.22
N CYS A 121 1.98 0.13 -1.59
CA CYS A 121 3.17 0.92 -1.88
C CYS A 121 3.60 0.79 -3.35
N GLU A 122 3.54 -0.42 -3.92
CA GLU A 122 3.85 -0.66 -5.33
C GLU A 122 2.93 0.16 -6.24
N ALA A 123 1.61 0.03 -6.05
CA ALA A 123 0.63 0.79 -6.83
C ALA A 123 0.85 2.30 -6.76
N PHE A 124 1.29 2.79 -5.59
CA PHE A 124 1.62 4.19 -5.37
C PHE A 124 2.85 4.63 -6.17
N SER A 125 3.95 3.90 -6.03
CA SER A 125 5.20 4.17 -6.76
C SER A 125 5.01 4.09 -8.27
N SER A 126 4.32 3.06 -8.76
CA SER A 126 3.98 2.90 -10.18
C SER A 126 3.09 4.03 -10.70
N ALA A 127 2.12 4.50 -9.92
CA ALA A 127 1.28 5.63 -10.34
C ALA A 127 2.08 6.92 -10.49
N ILE A 128 3.02 7.20 -9.58
CA ILE A 128 3.92 8.35 -9.65
C ILE A 128 4.82 8.27 -10.89
N GLU A 129 5.38 7.10 -11.15
CA GLU A 129 6.24 6.86 -12.31
C GLU A 129 5.50 7.04 -13.63
N LEU A 130 4.30 6.45 -13.74
CA LEU A 130 3.41 6.60 -14.89
C LEU A 130 3.03 8.06 -15.13
N TRP A 131 2.69 8.79 -14.07
CA TRP A 131 2.40 10.21 -14.15
C TRP A 131 3.60 10.99 -14.70
N SER A 132 4.77 10.81 -14.09
CA SER A 132 6.03 11.45 -14.51
C SER A 132 6.35 11.17 -15.97
N HIS A 133 6.23 9.91 -16.40
CA HIS A 133 6.51 9.55 -17.79
C HIS A 133 5.54 10.21 -18.76
N THR A 134 4.25 10.23 -18.40
CA THR A 134 3.20 10.82 -19.23
C THR A 134 3.37 12.33 -19.38
N THR A 135 3.69 13.03 -18.29
CA THR A 135 3.93 14.48 -18.32
C THR A 135 5.20 14.86 -19.09
N ASN A 136 6.26 14.04 -18.99
CA ASN A 136 7.58 14.40 -19.50
C ASN A 136 7.84 13.95 -20.95
N TYR A 137 7.18 12.87 -21.42
CA TYR A 137 7.54 12.23 -22.68
C TYR A 137 6.39 12.07 -23.68
N LEU A 138 5.14 11.89 -23.21
CA LEU A 138 4.03 11.51 -24.11
C LEU A 138 3.36 12.69 -24.83
N GLY A 139 3.64 13.94 -24.44
CA GLY A 139 3.16 15.14 -25.13
C GLY A 139 1.64 15.18 -25.32
N LEU A 140 0.89 14.69 -24.32
CA LEU A 140 -0.57 14.63 -24.37
C LEU A 140 -1.18 16.03 -24.21
N SER A 141 -2.39 16.23 -24.73
CA SER A 141 -3.14 17.48 -24.57
C SER A 141 -3.56 17.72 -23.12
N ASP A 142 -3.66 18.98 -22.71
CA ASP A 142 -4.04 19.38 -21.36
C ASP A 142 -5.36 18.74 -20.89
N ASP A 143 -6.38 18.68 -21.75
CA ASP A 143 -7.68 18.06 -21.43
C ASP A 143 -7.55 16.57 -21.04
N VAL A 144 -6.62 15.85 -21.69
CA VAL A 144 -6.36 14.43 -21.42
C VAL A 144 -5.60 14.28 -20.11
N MET A 145 -4.65 15.18 -19.85
CA MET A 145 -3.89 15.21 -18.59
C MET A 145 -4.79 15.54 -17.39
N GLU A 146 -5.69 16.52 -17.52
CA GLU A 146 -6.68 16.86 -16.49
C GLU A 146 -7.64 15.70 -16.23
N ALA A 147 -8.08 15.00 -17.28
CA ALA A 147 -8.90 13.81 -17.10
C ALA A 147 -8.14 12.69 -16.38
N PHE A 148 -6.85 12.51 -16.70
CA PHE A 148 -5.98 11.46 -16.14
C PHE A 148 -5.61 11.72 -14.68
N GLU A 149 -5.30 12.97 -14.30
CA GLU A 149 -4.90 13.31 -12.93
C GLU A 149 -6.00 13.03 -11.90
N ASN A 150 -7.25 13.18 -12.35
CA ASN A 150 -8.45 12.98 -11.55
C ASN A 150 -8.93 11.53 -11.55
N GLN A 151 -8.30 10.64 -12.35
CA GLN A 151 -8.61 9.21 -12.29
C GLN A 151 -8.09 8.59 -11.00
N ASN A 152 -8.86 7.63 -10.50
CA ASN A 152 -8.42 6.75 -9.45
C ASN A 152 -7.31 5.83 -9.95
N ILE A 153 -6.22 5.68 -9.19
CA ILE A 153 -5.08 4.86 -9.64
C ILE A 153 -5.44 3.38 -9.80
N LYS A 154 -6.50 2.90 -9.10
CA LYS A 154 -7.03 1.53 -9.20
C LYS A 154 -8.27 1.42 -10.08
N ALA A 155 -8.72 2.49 -10.73
CA ALA A 155 -9.77 2.39 -11.74
C ALA A 155 -9.36 1.40 -12.83
N SER A 156 -10.34 0.71 -13.41
CA SER A 156 -10.06 -0.21 -14.51
C SER A 156 -9.70 0.55 -15.77
N ILE A 157 -8.75 0.03 -16.55
CA ILE A 157 -8.44 0.58 -17.86
C ILE A 157 -9.69 0.46 -18.76
N ALA A 158 -10.15 1.59 -19.30
CA ALA A 158 -11.29 1.61 -20.22
C ALA A 158 -10.93 0.90 -21.54
N GLY A 159 -11.91 0.19 -22.12
CA GLY A 159 -11.74 -0.50 -23.41
C GLY A 159 -11.52 -2.01 -23.32
N PHE A 160 -11.27 -2.57 -22.12
CA PHE A 160 -11.23 -4.02 -21.91
C PHE A 160 -12.62 -4.57 -21.53
N HIS A 161 -13.14 -5.53 -22.31
CA HIS A 161 -14.48 -6.08 -22.11
C HIS A 161 -14.59 -7.11 -20.96
N GLY A 162 -13.48 -7.60 -20.40
CA GLY A 162 -13.51 -8.72 -19.44
C GLY A 162 -12.53 -8.65 -18.28
N THR A 163 -11.63 -7.66 -18.24
CA THR A 163 -10.55 -7.62 -17.23
C THR A 163 -10.58 -6.33 -16.44
N LYS A 164 -10.55 -6.46 -15.11
CA LYS A 164 -10.44 -5.34 -14.15
C LYS A 164 -8.97 -5.02 -13.90
N PHE A 165 -8.21 -4.68 -14.94
CA PHE A 165 -6.81 -4.28 -14.78
C PHE A 165 -6.75 -2.83 -14.28
N PRO A 166 -6.13 -2.57 -13.12
CA PRO A 166 -6.05 -1.22 -12.55
C PRO A 166 -5.07 -0.34 -13.36
N LEU A 167 -5.39 0.96 -13.48
CA LEU A 167 -4.63 1.94 -14.26
C LEU A 167 -3.15 2.02 -13.87
N TRP A 168 -2.82 1.95 -12.57
CA TRP A 168 -1.42 2.02 -12.11
C TRP A 168 -0.52 0.94 -12.72
N LYS A 169 -1.07 -0.20 -13.14
CA LYS A 169 -0.29 -1.27 -13.78
C LYS A 169 0.21 -0.92 -15.18
N LEU A 170 -0.29 0.15 -15.80
CA LEU A 170 0.29 0.64 -17.05
C LEU A 170 1.75 1.07 -16.89
N ALA A 171 2.19 1.37 -15.65
CA ALA A 171 3.60 1.63 -15.36
C ALA A 171 4.52 0.46 -15.74
N SER A 172 4.04 -0.79 -15.68
CA SER A 172 4.86 -1.96 -16.05
C SER A 172 5.21 -2.00 -17.53
N LEU A 173 4.57 -1.16 -18.36
CA LEU A 173 4.80 -1.07 -19.80
C LEU A 173 5.83 0.02 -20.16
N LEU A 174 6.25 0.84 -19.19
CA LEU A 174 7.12 1.99 -19.46
C LEU A 174 8.55 1.58 -19.83
N ASP A 175 9.02 0.45 -19.29
CA ASP A 175 10.34 -0.12 -19.56
C ASP A 175 10.31 -1.24 -20.61
N GLU A 176 9.14 -1.52 -21.20
CA GLU A 176 8.98 -2.60 -22.17
C GLU A 176 9.31 -2.13 -23.59
N GLU A 177 10.52 -2.44 -24.05
CA GLU A 177 10.98 -2.12 -25.42
C GLU A 177 10.26 -2.95 -26.50
N TRP A 178 9.75 -4.13 -26.14
CA TRP A 178 9.27 -5.15 -27.08
C TRP A 178 7.75 -5.30 -27.09
N ILE A 179 7.02 -4.36 -26.50
CA ILE A 179 5.56 -4.47 -26.34
C ILE A 179 4.83 -4.67 -27.68
N ALA A 180 5.35 -4.06 -28.76
CA ALA A 180 4.80 -4.22 -30.10
C ALA A 180 5.05 -5.63 -30.65
N GLU A 181 6.21 -6.22 -30.38
CA GLU A 181 6.56 -7.59 -30.75
C GLU A 181 5.72 -8.59 -29.95
N ASP A 182 5.59 -8.40 -28.63
CA ASP A 182 4.74 -9.25 -27.78
C ASP A 182 3.28 -9.26 -28.23
N VAL A 183 2.74 -8.11 -28.63
CA VAL A 183 1.37 -8.01 -29.17
C VAL A 183 1.27 -8.74 -30.51
N LEU A 184 2.26 -8.60 -31.39
CA LEU A 184 2.28 -9.29 -32.69
C LEU A 184 2.39 -10.80 -32.53
N ASP A 185 3.25 -11.27 -31.63
CA ASP A 185 3.45 -12.69 -31.32
C ASP A 185 2.18 -13.28 -30.71
N ALA A 186 1.58 -12.62 -29.72
CA ALA A 186 0.31 -13.06 -29.14
C ALA A 186 -0.82 -13.13 -30.19
N MET A 187 -0.90 -12.14 -31.10
CA MET A 187 -1.86 -12.17 -32.20
C MET A 187 -1.58 -13.30 -33.19
N ALA A 188 -0.32 -13.57 -33.50
CA ALA A 188 0.08 -14.68 -34.37
C ALA A 188 -0.26 -16.03 -33.75
N GLU A 189 0.03 -16.24 -32.46
CA GLU A 189 -0.34 -17.46 -31.73
C GLU A 189 -1.86 -17.69 -31.75
N LEU A 190 -2.66 -16.66 -31.49
CA LEU A 190 -4.13 -16.75 -31.56
C LEU A 190 -4.65 -17.12 -32.96
N LEU A 191 -3.93 -16.75 -34.02
CA LEU A 191 -4.25 -17.16 -35.39
C LEU A 191 -3.78 -18.58 -35.71
N TYR A 192 -2.70 -19.06 -35.10
CA TYR A 192 -2.21 -20.44 -35.22
C TYR A 192 -3.10 -21.45 -34.50
N PHE A 193 -3.76 -21.06 -33.40
CA PHE A 193 -4.68 -21.91 -32.64
C PHE A 193 -6.16 -21.79 -33.07
N ARG A 194 -6.43 -21.17 -34.22
CA ARG A 194 -7.72 -21.27 -34.91
C ARG A 194 -7.77 -22.49 -35.82
#